data_AF-A0AAE0RUJ9-F1
#
_entry.id   AF-A0AAE0RUJ9-F1
#
_cell.length_a   1.000
_cell.length_b   1.000
_cell.length_c   1.000
_cell.angle_alpha   90.00
_cell.angle_beta   90.00
_cell.angle_gamma   90.00
#
_symmetry.space_group_name_H-M   'P 1'
#
loop_
_entity.id
_entity.type
_entity.pdbx_description
1 polymer ?
#
loop_
_entity_poly.entity_id
_entity_poly.type
_entity_poly.pdbx_seq_one_letter_code
_entity_poly.pdbx_strand_id
1 'polypeptide(L)' 'MVVVARHALSDAMLNRIARNDRRNVSLKKTKVDAMLQSTRKILRELYYPFNVDLSLLLHDNKYLWDVDIEV' A
#
# COMPACT_ATOMS: atom_id res chain seq x y z
N MET A 1 -32.48 -0.64 -26.23
CA MET A 1 -31.10 -1.20 -26.24
C MET A 1 -30.12 -0.05 -26.39
N VAL A 2 -29.30 0.23 -25.37
CA VAL A 2 -28.24 1.25 -25.47
C VAL A 2 -26.99 0.56 -25.97
N VAL A 3 -26.60 0.83 -27.21
CA VAL A 3 -25.35 0.34 -27.79
C VAL A 3 -24.23 1.23 -27.27
N VAL A 4 -23.54 0.80 -26.21
CA VAL A 4 -22.30 1.42 -25.78
C VAL A 4 -21.23 1.02 -26.80
N ALA A 5 -20.95 1.90 -27.75
CA ALA A 5 -19.83 1.73 -28.68
C ALA A 5 -18.52 1.72 -27.89
N ARG A 6 -18.00 0.52 -27.58
CA ARG A 6 -16.69 0.32 -26.98
C ARG A 6 -15.62 0.67 -28.01
N HIS A 7 -15.32 1.95 -28.18
CA HIS A 7 -14.12 2.36 -28.89
C HIS A 7 -12.94 1.98 -28.02
N ALA A 8 -12.21 0.93 -28.42
CA ALA A 8 -10.95 0.57 -27.79
C ALA A 8 -10.00 1.78 -27.90
N LEU A 9 -9.43 2.19 -26.77
CA LEU A 9 -8.43 3.25 -26.76
C LEU A 9 -7.24 2.79 -27.62
N SER A 10 -6.78 3.65 -28.52
CA SER A 10 -5.61 3.33 -29.33
C SER A 10 -4.35 3.26 -28.47
N ASP A 11 -3.35 2.52 -28.93
CA ASP A 11 -2.07 2.38 -28.23
C ASP A 11 -1.37 3.72 -27.98
N ALA A 12 -1.63 4.72 -28.83
CA ALA A 12 -1.15 6.08 -28.64
C ALA A 12 -1.82 6.76 -27.43
N MET A 13 -3.12 6.55 -27.21
CA MET A 13 -3.85 7.05 -26.04
C MET A 13 -3.41 6.34 -24.77
N LEU A 14 -3.22 5.01 -24.83
CA LEU A 14 -2.69 4.23 -23.71
C LEU A 14 -1.29 4.70 -23.31
N ASN A 15 -0.42 4.94 -24.29
CA ASN A 15 0.92 5.48 -24.04
C ASN A 15 0.88 6.89 -23.46
N ARG A 16 -0.06 7.74 -23.89
CA ARG A 16 -0.23 9.09 -23.32
C ARG A 16 -0.70 9.04 -21.87
N ILE A 17 -1.59 8.11 -21.51
CA ILE A 17 -2.01 7.88 -20.13
C ILE A 17 -0.84 7.38 -19.28
N ALA A 18 -0.09 6.39 -19.79
CA ALA A 18 1.05 5.81 -19.10
C ALA A 18 2.21 6.81 -18.90
N ARG A 19 2.38 7.75 -19.83
CA ARG A 19 3.43 8.77 -19.82
C ARG A 19 2.99 10.11 -19.25
N ASN A 20 1.72 10.28 -18.87
CA ASN A 20 1.28 11.54 -18.28
C ASN A 20 1.95 11.64 -16.92
N ASP A 21 3.02 12.44 -16.93
CA ASP A 21 3.92 12.75 -15.86
C ASP A 21 3.24 12.66 -14.49
N ARG A 22 3.83 11.83 -13.62
CA ARG A 22 3.53 11.65 -12.19
C ARG A 22 3.73 12.94 -11.37
N ARG A 23 3.33 14.11 -11.87
CA ARG A 23 3.65 15.43 -11.33
C ARG A 23 2.58 16.02 -10.40
N ASN A 24 1.59 15.23 -9.97
CA ASN A 24 0.60 15.68 -8.97
C ASN A 24 0.52 14.77 -7.74
N VAL A 25 1.63 14.16 -7.32
CA VAL A 25 1.74 13.75 -5.91
C VAL A 25 2.27 14.98 -5.17
N SER A 26 1.36 15.79 -4.65
CA SER A 26 1.70 16.87 -3.73
C SER A 26 2.63 16.33 -2.64
N LEU A 27 3.92 16.69 -2.68
CA LEU A 27 4.92 16.38 -1.64
C LEU A 27 4.70 17.23 -0.38
N LYS A 28 3.46 17.64 -0.10
CA LYS A 28 3.12 18.16 1.22
C LYS A 28 3.35 17.00 2.19
N LYS A 29 4.48 17.05 2.88
CA LYS A 29 4.74 16.22 4.06
C LYS A 29 3.69 16.60 5.08
N THR A 30 2.54 15.92 5.04
CA THR A 30 1.58 15.98 6.13
C THR A 30 2.34 15.52 7.35
N LYS A 31 2.44 16.35 8.40
CA LYS A 31 2.86 15.86 9.71
C LYS A 31 1.81 14.83 10.09
N VAL A 32 2.13 13.56 9.89
CA VAL A 32 1.29 12.47 10.34
C VAL A 32 1.52 12.39 11.83
N ASP A 33 0.50 12.71 12.62
CA ASP A 33 0.57 12.56 14.06
C ASP A 33 0.93 11.10 14.41
N ALA A 34 1.64 10.93 15.52
CA ALA A 34 1.97 9.60 15.99
C ALA A 34 0.69 8.77 16.16
N MET A 35 0.68 7.56 15.59
CA MET A 35 -0.44 6.65 15.73
C MET A 35 -0.74 6.39 17.21
N LEU A 36 -2.01 6.48 17.58
CA LEU A 36 -2.49 6.11 18.91
C LEU A 36 -2.03 4.69 19.27
N GLN A 37 -1.59 4.49 20.51
CA GLN A 37 -1.09 3.18 20.96
C GLN A 37 -2.16 2.10 20.89
N SER A 38 -3.43 2.45 21.14
CA SER A 38 -4.57 1.53 20.99
C SER A 38 -4.73 1.05 19.55
N THR A 39 -4.66 1.97 18.57
CA THR A 39 -4.72 1.63 17.15
C THR A 39 -3.52 0.79 16.72
N ARG A 40 -2.32 1.11 17.19
CA ARG A 40 -1.11 0.32 16.94
C ARG A 40 -1.26 -1.12 17.45
N LYS A 41 -1.82 -1.29 18.64
CA LYS A 41 -2.07 -2.61 19.24
C LYS A 41 -3.04 -3.44 18.41
N ILE A 42 -4.19 -2.85 18.01
CA ILE A 42 -5.18 -3.55 17.17
C ILE A 42 -4.57 -3.99 15.85
N LEU A 43 -3.83 -3.10 15.18
CA LEU A 43 -3.19 -3.43 13.91
C LEU A 43 -2.13 -4.52 14.09
N ARG A 44 -1.38 -4.52 15.19
CA ARG A 44 -0.42 -5.59 15.48
C ARG A 44 -1.11 -6.94 15.62
N GLU A 45 -2.17 -7.03 16.42
CA GLU A 45 -2.95 -8.26 16.59
C GLU A 45 -3.54 -8.76 15.27
N LEU A 46 -4.06 -7.83 14.45
CA LEU A 46 -4.63 -8.16 13.14
C LEU A 46 -3.58 -8.70 12.15
N TYR A 47 -2.40 -8.07 12.09
CA TYR A 47 -1.38 -8.40 11.10
C TYR A 47 -0.42 -9.52 11.53
N TYR A 48 -0.39 -9.87 12.82
CA TYR A 48 0.49 -10.91 13.35
C TYR A 48 0.46 -12.24 12.57
N PRO A 49 -0.69 -12.89 12.31
CA PRO A 49 -0.70 -14.15 11.58
C PRO A 49 -0.11 -14.03 10.17
N PHE A 50 -0.39 -12.94 9.47
CA PHE A 50 0.15 -12.69 8.13
C PHE A 50 1.66 -12.46 8.15
N ASN A 51 2.17 -11.82 9.20
CA ASN A 51 3.60 -11.60 9.40
C ASN A 51 4.34 -12.92 9.69
N VAL A 52 3.72 -13.85 10.41
CA VAL A 52 4.24 -15.21 10.61
C VAL A 52 4.29 -15.95 9.26
N ASP A 53 3.19 -15.94 8.50
CA ASP A 53 3.15 -16.58 7.19
C ASP A 53 4.21 -16.00 6.24
N LEU A 54 4.39 -14.68 6.25
CA LEU A 54 5.39 -13.98 5.47
C LEU A 54 6.81 -14.36 5.89
N SER A 55 7.06 -14.45 7.20
CA SER A 55 8.35 -14.87 7.76
C SER A 55 8.71 -16.29 7.32
N LEU A 56 7.73 -17.20 7.32
CA LEU A 56 7.91 -18.58 6.87
C LEU A 56 8.15 -18.65 5.36
N LEU A 57 7.35 -17.93 4.57
CA LEU A 57 7.46 -17.89 3.11
C LEU A 57 8.82 -17.37 2.64
N LEU A 58 9.32 -16.34 3.31
CA LEU A 58 10.59 -15.69 2.96
C LEU A 58 11.80 -16.30 3.69
N HIS A 59 11.58 -17.26 4.59
CA HIS A 59 12.60 -17.81 5.48
C HIS A 59 13.42 -16.74 6.20
N ASP A 60 12.75 -15.66 6.61
CA ASP A 60 13.39 -14.46 7.17
C ASP A 60 12.57 -13.93 8.36
N ASN A 61 13.17 -14.01 9.54
CA ASN A 61 12.51 -13.64 10.79
C ASN A 61 12.36 -12.12 10.98
N LYS A 62 12.93 -11.27 10.12
CA LYS A 62 12.77 -9.80 10.23
C LYS A 62 11.32 -9.34 10.04
N TYR A 63 10.46 -10.20 9.51
CA TYR A 63 9.03 -9.93 9.30
C TYR A 63 8.18 -10.26 10.52
N LEU A 64 8.74 -10.95 11.52
CA LEU A 64 8.14 -11.03 12.85
C LEU A 64 8.41 -9.70 13.56
N TRP A 65 7.51 -8.74 13.38
CA TRP A 65 7.59 -7.38 13.92
C TRP A 65 7.43 -7.30 15.45
N ASP A 66 7.95 -8.29 16.17
CA ASP A 66 7.82 -8.47 17.61
C ASP A 66 9.03 -7.99 18.41
N VAL A 67 9.98 -7.28 17.80
CA VAL A 67 11.13 -6.75 18.53
C VAL A 67 10.66 -5.59 19.42
N ASP A 68 10.72 -5.81 20.73
CA ASP A 68 10.39 -4.86 21.79
C ASP A 68 10.93 -3.46 21.47
N ILE A 69 10.02 -2.51 21.27
CA ILE A 69 10.32 -1.11 21.47
C ILE A 69 9.75 -0.77 22.83
N GLU A 70 10.53 -1.07 23.87
CA GLU A 70 10.38 -0.38 25.15
C GLU A 70 10.47 1.13 24.84
N VAL A 71 9.36 1.84 25.07
CA VAL A 71 9.30 3.31 25.12
C VAL A 71 9.03 3.70 26.56
#